data_AF-A0A3B8V563-F1
#
_entry.id   AF-A0A3B8V563-F1
#
_cell.length_a   1.000
_cell.length_b   1.000
_cell.length_c   1.000
_cell.angle_alpha   90.00
_cell.angle_beta   90.00
_cell.angle_gamma   90.00
#
_symmetry.space_group_name_H-M   'P 1'
#
loop_
_entity.id
_entity.type
_entity.pdbx_description
1 polymer ?
#
loop_
_entity_poly.entity_id
_entity_poly.type
_entity_poly.pdbx_seq_one_letter_code
_entity_poly.pdbx_strand_id
1 'polypeptide(L)'
;MDVRAEKEGEFIELFDVYGELLTENQKEVCRSYLEYDLSLGEIAEDKGVSRQSVSDCLKKSCRRLKEFEEILGTIALKKEIAERSRKCEEALFAAEGAEKDLESRFYSAEENGEAFATLRGALADLKRITATKES
;
A
#
# COMPACT_ATOMS: atom_id res chain seq x y z
N MET A 1 -15.92 18.59 7.09
CA MET A 1 -15.96 17.14 6.83
C MET A 1 -16.81 16.51 7.93
N ASP A 2 -17.77 15.68 7.54
CA ASP A 2 -18.86 15.20 8.41
C ASP A 2 -18.35 14.02 9.27
N VAL A 3 -18.15 14.26 10.57
CA VAL A 3 -17.58 13.31 11.54
C VAL A 3 -18.39 12.00 11.62
N ARG A 4 -19.64 12.02 11.13
CA ARG A 4 -20.52 10.85 11.08
C ARG A 4 -20.10 9.82 10.03
N ALA A 5 -19.67 10.28 8.85
CA ALA A 5 -19.21 9.41 7.76
C ALA A 5 -17.88 8.72 8.09
N GLU A 6 -16.97 9.42 8.79
CA GLU A 6 -15.70 8.84 9.22
C GLU A 6 -15.90 7.68 10.20
N LYS A 7 -16.87 7.80 11.11
CA LYS A 7 -17.22 6.73 12.05
C LYS A 7 -17.91 5.54 11.39
N GLU A 8 -18.65 5.78 10.31
CA GLU A 8 -19.27 4.70 9.51
C GLU A 8 -18.21 3.94 8.71
N GLY A 9 -17.24 4.63 8.10
CA GLY A 9 -16.13 3.98 7.39
C GLY A 9 -15.28 3.08 8.29
N GLU A 10 -14.94 3.55 9.50
CA GLU A 10 -14.22 2.73 10.49
C GLU A 10 -15.04 1.49 10.89
N PHE A 11 -16.36 1.65 11.05
CA PHE A 11 -17.23 0.55 11.44
C PHE A 11 -17.35 -0.51 10.33
N ILE A 12 -17.41 -0.10 9.06
CA ILE A 12 -17.41 -1.02 7.92
C ILE A 12 -16.10 -1.82 7.89
N GLU A 13 -14.94 -1.15 7.97
CA GLU A 13 -13.63 -1.82 7.93
C GLU A 13 -13.48 -2.85 9.06
N LEU A 14 -13.95 -2.48 10.26
CA LEU A 14 -13.97 -3.38 11.41
C LEU A 14 -14.94 -4.55 11.22
N PHE A 15 -16.10 -4.32 10.61
CA PHE A 15 -17.10 -5.36 10.35
C PHE A 15 -16.63 -6.35 9.28
N ASP A 16 -15.95 -5.89 8.23
CA ASP A 16 -15.42 -6.76 7.18
C ASP A 16 -14.38 -7.76 7.71
N VAL A 17 -13.61 -7.36 8.73
CA VAL A 17 -12.55 -8.20 9.31
C VAL A 17 -13.08 -9.07 10.45
N TYR A 18 -13.94 -8.52 11.31
CA TYR A 18 -14.34 -9.17 12.57
C TYR A 18 -15.83 -9.50 12.66
N GLY A 19 -16.63 -9.24 11.63
CA GLY A 19 -18.08 -9.44 11.63
C GLY A 19 -18.50 -10.88 11.93
N GLU A 20 -17.69 -11.86 11.53
CA GLU A 20 -17.90 -13.29 11.82
C GLU A 20 -17.69 -13.67 13.31
N LEU A 21 -17.06 -12.79 14.11
CA LEU A 21 -16.86 -13.01 15.55
C LEU A 21 -18.04 -12.49 16.39
N LEU A 22 -18.97 -11.77 15.77
CA LEU A 22 -20.18 -11.30 16.43
C LEU A 22 -21.19 -12.46 16.59
N THR A 23 -22.15 -12.29 17.49
CA THR A 23 -23.27 -13.23 17.54
C THR A 23 -24.15 -13.08 16.31
N GLU A 24 -24.85 -14.13 15.90
CA GLU A 24 -25.68 -14.13 14.68
C GLU A 24 -26.64 -12.93 14.64
N ASN A 25 -27.32 -12.64 15.75
CA ASN A 25 -28.23 -11.50 15.81
C ASN A 25 -27.51 -10.14 15.69
N GLN A 26 -26.30 -10.00 16.24
CA GLN A 26 -25.50 -8.78 16.10
C GLN A 26 -25.02 -8.59 14.67
N LYS A 27 -24.54 -9.68 14.07
CA LYS A 27 -24.09 -9.73 12.69
C LYS A 27 -25.21 -9.37 11.71
N GLU A 28 -26.40 -9.95 11.86
CA GLU A 28 -27.56 -9.60 11.03
C GLU A 28 -27.93 -8.13 11.16
N VAL A 29 -28.01 -7.59 12.39
CA VAL A 29 -28.33 -6.17 12.59
C VAL A 29 -27.28 -5.25 11.95
N CYS A 30 -25.99 -5.57 12.11
CA CYS A 30 -24.91 -4.79 11.50
C CYS A 30 -24.94 -4.90 9.98
N ARG A 31 -25.15 -6.11 9.43
CA ARG A 31 -25.29 -6.36 7.99
C ARG A 31 -26.43 -5.55 7.39
N SER A 32 -27.62 -5.60 8.01
CA SER A 32 -28.78 -4.81 7.57
C SER A 32 -28.49 -3.31 7.55
N TYR A 33 -27.75 -2.80 8.54
CA TYR A 33 -27.41 -1.39 8.62
C TYR A 33 -26.28 -0.97 7.65
N LEU A 34 -25.25 -1.81 7.48
CA LEU A 34 -24.02 -1.47 6.75
C LEU A 34 -24.02 -1.89 5.28
N GLU A 35 -24.61 -3.05 4.95
CA GLU A 35 -24.63 -3.60 3.59
C GLU A 35 -25.92 -3.26 2.83
N TYR A 36 -27.05 -3.15 3.54
CA TYR A 36 -28.37 -2.93 2.93
C TYR A 36 -28.94 -1.51 3.14
N ASP A 37 -28.18 -0.63 3.79
CA ASP A 37 -28.57 0.76 4.09
C ASP A 37 -29.94 0.88 4.80
N LEU A 38 -30.37 -0.17 5.52
CA LEU A 38 -31.65 -0.15 6.22
C LEU A 38 -31.59 0.80 7.41
N SER A 39 -32.63 1.61 7.55
CA SER A 39 -32.79 2.48 8.69
C SER A 39 -33.04 1.68 9.97
N LEU A 40 -32.74 2.28 11.13
CA LEU A 40 -33.04 1.67 12.44
C LEU A 40 -34.52 1.33 12.62
N GLY A 41 -35.42 2.01 11.88
CA GLY A 41 -36.86 1.74 11.87
C GLY A 41 -37.20 0.46 11.13
N GLU A 42 -36.69 0.31 9.90
CA GLU A 42 -36.90 -0.87 9.05
C GLU A 42 -36.32 -2.12 9.72
N ILE A 43 -35.11 -2.03 10.28
CA ILE A 43 -34.49 -3.15 11.01
C ILE A 43 -35.31 -3.53 12.26
N ALA A 44 -35.89 -2.54 12.94
CA ALA A 44 -36.70 -2.78 14.12
C ALA A 44 -38.03 -3.47 13.78
N GLU A 45 -38.64 -3.07 12.67
CA GLU A 45 -39.87 -3.69 12.14
C GLU A 45 -39.61 -5.14 11.71
N ASP A 46 -38.56 -5.39 10.92
CA ASP A 46 -38.19 -6.72 10.44
C ASP A 46 -37.89 -7.71 11.59
N LYS A 47 -37.26 -7.23 12.65
CA LYS A 47 -36.91 -8.06 13.82
C LYS A 47 -37.98 -8.07 14.92
N GLY A 48 -39.04 -7.29 14.80
CA GLY A 48 -40.07 -7.17 15.83
C GLY A 48 -39.55 -6.60 17.16
N VAL A 49 -38.56 -5.70 17.11
CA VAL A 49 -37.91 -5.08 18.29
C VAL A 49 -38.10 -3.57 18.29
N SER A 50 -37.68 -2.88 19.37
CA SER A 50 -37.70 -1.42 19.39
C SER A 50 -36.51 -0.82 18.64
N ARG A 51 -36.69 0.37 18.04
CA ARG A 51 -35.58 1.15 17.43
C ARG A 51 -34.40 1.36 18.38
N GLN A 52 -34.69 1.52 19.68
CA GLN A 52 -33.67 1.66 20.72
C GLN A 52 -32.83 0.38 20.85
N SER A 53 -33.47 -0.80 20.77
CA SER A 53 -32.79 -2.10 20.83
C SER A 53 -31.83 -2.28 19.66
N VAL A 54 -32.22 -1.84 18.45
CA VAL A 54 -31.35 -1.85 17.26
C VAL A 54 -30.16 -0.91 17.46
N SER A 55 -30.41 0.32 17.91
CA SER A 55 -29.35 1.31 18.18
C SER A 55 -28.33 0.78 19.20
N ASP A 56 -28.82 0.17 20.29
CA ASP A 56 -27.97 -0.38 21.33
C ASP A 56 -27.20 -1.62 20.84
N CYS A 57 -27.81 -2.44 19.97
CA CYS A 57 -27.15 -3.57 19.34
C CYS A 57 -25.97 -3.11 18.47
N LEU A 58 -26.16 -2.09 17.62
CA LEU A 58 -25.10 -1.52 16.78
C LEU A 58 -23.96 -0.94 17.62
N LYS A 59 -24.27 -0.18 18.68
CA LYS A 59 -23.26 0.38 19.59
C LYS A 59 -22.44 -0.70 20.30
N LYS A 60 -23.10 -1.77 20.78
CA LYS A 60 -22.42 -2.90 21.42
C LYS A 60 -21.54 -3.65 20.43
N SER A 61 -22.01 -3.85 19.21
CA SER A 61 -21.28 -4.55 18.15
C SER A 61 -20.05 -3.75 17.74
N CYS A 62 -20.19 -2.44 17.48
CA CYS A 62 -19.08 -1.54 17.19
C CYS A 62 -18.02 -1.57 18.30
N ARG A 63 -18.42 -1.53 19.58
CA ARG A 63 -17.47 -1.64 20.70
C ARG A 63 -16.70 -2.96 20.68
N ARG A 64 -17.38 -4.09 20.47
CA ARG A 64 -16.72 -5.40 20.39
C ARG A 64 -15.74 -5.50 19.24
N LEU A 65 -16.09 -4.98 18.07
CA LEU A 65 -15.17 -5.01 16.93
C LEU A 65 -13.92 -4.17 17.19
N LYS A 66 -14.05 -3.03 17.87
CA LYS A 66 -12.90 -2.22 18.30
C LYS A 66 -12.02 -2.97 19.31
N GLU A 67 -12.63 -3.66 20.28
CA GLU A 67 -11.90 -4.51 21.23
C GLU A 67 -11.16 -5.65 20.51
N PHE A 68 -11.75 -6.24 19.46
CA PHE A 68 -11.06 -7.23 18.64
C PHE A 68 -9.87 -6.64 17.89
N GLU A 69 -9.99 -5.44 17.32
CA GLU A 69 -8.85 -4.77 16.69
C GLU A 69 -7.75 -4.43 17.70
N GLU A 70 -8.11 -4.01 18.92
CA GLU A 70 -7.11 -3.73 19.97
C GLU A 70 -6.31 -4.98 20.37
N ILE A 71 -6.96 -6.14 20.38
CA ILE A 71 -6.32 -7.42 20.75
C ILE A 71 -5.57 -8.05 19.57
N LEU A 72 -6.17 -8.04 18.38
CA LEU A 72 -5.67 -8.79 17.21
C LEU A 72 -4.82 -7.92 16.27
N GLY A 73 -5.08 -6.62 16.19
CA GLY A 73 -4.33 -5.66 15.38
C GLY A 73 -4.32 -6.00 13.88
N THR A 74 -5.30 -6.74 13.38
CA THR A 74 -5.28 -7.30 12.02
C THR A 74 -5.33 -6.19 10.97
N ILE A 75 -6.15 -5.15 11.19
CA ILE A 75 -6.27 -4.03 10.24
C ILE A 75 -4.98 -3.22 10.24
N ALA A 76 -4.44 -2.92 11.43
CA ALA A 76 -3.16 -2.22 11.56
C ALA A 76 -2.02 -2.97 10.84
N LEU A 77 -1.93 -4.30 11.04
CA LEU A 77 -0.93 -5.13 10.39
C LEU A 77 -1.09 -5.15 8.86
N LYS A 78 -2.33 -5.28 8.35
CA LYS A 78 -2.59 -5.22 6.91
C LYS A 78 -2.15 -3.89 6.30
N LYS A 79 -2.44 -2.77 6.98
CA LYS A 79 -2.03 -1.42 6.55
C LYS A 79 -0.51 -1.29 6.50
N GLU A 80 0.19 -1.80 7.52
CA GLU A 80 1.66 -1.78 7.56
C GLU A 80 2.27 -2.61 6.43
N ILE A 81 1.75 -3.82 6.18
CA ILE A 81 2.23 -4.69 5.10
C ILE A 81 2.00 -4.02 3.74
N ALA A 82 0.84 -3.41 3.51
CA ALA A 82 0.53 -2.70 2.28
C ALA A 82 1.49 -1.52 2.05
N GLU A 83 1.77 -0.74 3.09
CA GLU A 83 2.70 0.39 3.00
C GLU A 83 4.13 -0.08 2.68
N ARG A 84 4.59 -1.14 3.34
CA ARG A 84 5.91 -1.73 3.08
C ARG A 84 6.02 -2.30 1.67
N SER A 85 4.97 -2.96 1.18
CA SER A 85 4.92 -3.52 -0.17
C SER A 85 4.99 -2.41 -1.23
N ARG A 86 4.21 -1.34 -1.05
CA ARG A 86 4.27 -0.16 -1.92
C ARG A 86 5.66 0.46 -1.98
N LYS A 87 6.33 0.63 -0.84
CA LYS A 87 7.71 1.16 -0.81
C LYS A 87 8.68 0.24 -1.55
N CYS A 88 8.51 -1.08 -1.46
CA CYS A 88 9.33 -2.02 -2.21
C CYS A 88 9.11 -1.90 -3.72
N GLU A 89 7.85 -1.76 -4.16
CA GLU A 89 7.51 -1.55 -5.58
C GLU A 89 8.12 -0.25 -6.13
N GLU A 90 8.01 0.85 -5.39
CA GLU A 90 8.60 2.14 -5.77
C GLU A 90 10.13 2.05 -5.87
N ALA A 91 10.79 1.36 -4.94
CA ALA A 91 12.23 1.15 -4.96
C ALA A 91 12.68 0.25 -6.13
N LEU A 92 11.91 -0.81 -6.43
CA LEU A 92 12.19 -1.70 -7.57
C LEU A 92 12.11 -0.92 -8.89
N PHE A 93 11.05 -0.12 -9.07
CA PHE A 93 10.89 0.71 -10.26
C PHE A 93 12.04 1.71 -10.44
N ALA A 94 12.50 2.34 -9.35
CA ALA A 94 13.64 3.24 -9.40
C ALA A 94 14.94 2.52 -9.77
N ALA A 95 15.15 1.30 -9.27
CA ALA A 95 16.31 0.49 -9.61
C ALA A 95 16.32 0.07 -11.09
N GLU A 96 15.17 -0.38 -11.62
CA GLU A 96 15.02 -0.71 -13.05
C GLU A 96 15.26 0.50 -13.96
N GLY A 97 14.85 1.69 -13.54
CA GLY A 97 15.14 2.94 -14.26
C GLY A 97 16.64 3.24 -14.31
N ALA A 98 17.33 3.13 -13.17
CA ALA A 98 18.77 3.36 -13.08
C ALA A 98 19.58 2.34 -13.90
N GLU A 99 19.13 1.09 -13.96
CA GLU A 99 19.74 0.04 -14.78
C GLU A 99 19.66 0.37 -16.27
N LYS A 100 18.50 0.79 -16.78
CA LYS A 100 18.32 1.21 -18.19
C LYS A 100 19.16 2.44 -18.56
N ASP A 101 19.28 3.38 -17.63
CA ASP A 101 20.15 4.55 -17.80
C ASP A 101 21.62 4.14 -17.88
N LEU A 102 22.05 3.18 -17.05
CA LEU A 102 23.40 2.61 -17.08
C LEU A 102 23.65 1.85 -18.38
N GLU A 103 22.72 1.03 -18.85
CA GLU A 103 22.81 0.32 -20.13
C GLU A 103 22.95 1.31 -21.28
N SER A 104 22.08 2.33 -21.34
CA SER A 104 22.15 3.36 -22.39
C SER A 104 23.48 4.11 -22.40
N ARG A 105 24.02 4.41 -21.21
CA ARG A 105 25.36 5.01 -21.07
C ARG A 105 26.46 4.05 -21.48
N PHE A 106 26.34 2.76 -21.17
CA PHE A 106 27.31 1.73 -21.55
C PHE A 106 27.36 1.54 -23.07
N TYR A 107 26.21 1.43 -23.75
CA TYR A 107 26.13 1.37 -25.22
C TYR A 107 26.77 2.60 -25.88
N SER A 108 26.50 3.80 -25.36
CA SER A 108 27.13 5.03 -25.87
C SER A 108 28.65 5.12 -25.57
N ALA A 109 29.12 4.49 -24.50
CA ALA A 109 30.54 4.45 -24.15
C ALA A 109 31.32 3.41 -24.97
N GLU A 110 30.68 2.31 -25.36
CA GLU A 110 31.22 1.32 -26.30
C GLU A 110 31.39 1.90 -27.71
N GLU A 111 30.43 2.68 -28.22
CA GLU A 111 30.59 3.40 -29.49
C GLU A 111 31.74 4.44 -29.42
N ASN A 112 31.93 5.08 -28.26
CA ASN A 112 33.09 5.95 -28.00
C ASN A 112 34.38 5.15 -27.73
N GLY A 113 34.31 3.84 -27.56
CA GLY A 113 35.45 2.94 -27.35
C GLY A 113 36.40 2.92 -28.53
N GLU A 114 35.91 3.05 -29.76
CA GLU A 114 36.76 3.21 -30.95
C GLU A 114 37.49 4.56 -30.94
N ALA A 115 36.82 5.65 -30.55
CA ALA A 115 37.44 6.97 -30.41
C ALA A 115 38.51 6.99 -29.29
N PHE A 116 38.25 6.34 -28.15
CA PHE A 116 39.22 6.20 -27.06
C PHE A 116 40.35 5.22 -27.36
N ALA A 117 40.11 4.16 -28.16
CA ALA A 117 41.15 3.27 -28.65
C ALA A 117 42.09 4.01 -29.61
N THR A 118 41.54 4.84 -30.50
CA THR A 118 42.30 5.70 -31.43
C THR A 118 43.11 6.75 -30.66
N LEU A 119 42.51 7.39 -29.65
CA LEU A 119 43.21 8.35 -28.78
C LEU A 119 44.28 7.68 -27.91
N ARG A 120 44.06 6.45 -27.42
CA ARG A 120 45.09 5.68 -26.71
C ARG A 120 46.24 5.29 -27.63
N GLY A 121 45.96 4.92 -28.88
CA GLY A 121 46.96 4.69 -29.91
C GLY A 121 47.82 5.94 -30.16
N ALA A 122 47.16 7.06 -30.45
CA ALA A 122 47.83 8.35 -30.67
C ALA A 122 48.65 8.82 -29.45
N LEU A 123 48.15 8.59 -28.23
CA LEU A 123 48.88 8.90 -26.99
C LEU A 123 50.10 7.98 -26.78
N ALA A 124 50.01 6.71 -27.16
CA ALA A 124 51.13 5.78 -27.10
C ALA A 124 52.25 6.15 -28.09
N ASP A 125 51.87 6.61 -29.29
CA ASP A 125 52.83 7.08 -30.29
C ASP A 125 53.51 8.38 -29.88
N LEU A 126 52.76 9.33 -29.30
CA LEU A 126 53.33 10.56 -28.72
C LEU A 126 54.36 10.27 -27.62
N LYS A 127 54.09 9.29 -26.74
CA LYS A 127 55.03 8.87 -25.69
C LYS A 127 56.32 8.27 -26.24
N ARG A 128 56.25 7.57 -27.37
CA ARG A 128 57.45 7.03 -28.06
C ARG A 128 58.30 8.14 -28.65
N ILE A 129 57.69 9.14 -29.27
CA ILE A 129 58.38 10.29 -29.88
C ILE A 129 59.10 11.14 -28.82
N THR A 130 58.49 11.34 -27.65
CA THR A 130 59.13 12.06 -26.54
C THR A 130 60.27 11.27 -25.91
N ALA A 131 60.22 9.93 -25.88
CA ALA A 131 61.29 9.08 -25.34
C ALA A 131 62.55 9.04 -26.22
N THR A 132 62.43 9.28 -27.52
CA THR A 132 63.58 9.37 -28.46
C THR A 132 64.28 10.73 -28.48
N LYS A 133 63.77 11.75 -27.76
CA LYS A 133 64.36 13.10 -27.70
C LYS A 133 65.24 13.37 -26.47
N GLU A 134 65.39 12.39 -25.57
CA GLU A 134 66.25 12.45 -24.37
C GLU A 134 67.54 11.59 -24.48
N SER A 135 67.92 11.14 -25.69
CA SER A 135 69.26 10.60 -26.00
C SER A 135 70.00 11.54 -26.94
#